data_AF-A0AAW1MQZ4-F1
#
_entry.id   AF-A0AAW1MQZ4-F1
#
_cell.length_a   1.000
_cell.length_b   1.000
_cell.length_c   1.000
_cell.angle_alpha   90.00
_cell.angle_beta   90.00
_cell.angle_gamma   90.00
#
_symmetry.space_group_name_H-M   'P 1'
#
loop_
_entity.id
_entity.type
_entity.pdbx_description
1 polymer ?
#
loop_
_entity_poly.entity_id
_entity_poly.type
_entity_poly.pdbx_seq_one_letter_code
_entity_poly.pdbx_strand_id
1 'polypeptide(L)'
;MLNVLSDQDLTNVEIRNWLENDEDLLPLEDLDVADEHHDSDNENPKLDTNKTVKNDEAVKSFNTCIKWAEENDISLHDVLVLQRLQETACIMNMKKIKQTRITNYFTK
;
A
#
# COMPACT_ATOMS: atom_id res chain seq x y z
N MET A 1 9.24 -43.14 5.08
CA MET A 1 9.40 -42.30 6.29
C MET A 1 9.14 -40.87 5.84
N LEU A 2 8.06 -40.24 6.29
CA LEU A 2 7.83 -38.81 6.01
C LEU A 2 8.79 -37.99 6.89
N ASN A 3 9.58 -37.14 6.23
CA ASN A 3 10.46 -36.19 6.88
C ASN A 3 9.57 -35.06 7.42
N VAL A 4 9.23 -35.13 8.70
CA VAL A 4 8.56 -34.02 9.40
C VAL A 4 9.60 -32.90 9.49
N LEU A 5 9.42 -31.87 8.66
CA LEU A 5 10.16 -30.61 8.78
C LEU A 5 9.95 -30.12 10.21
N SER A 6 11.04 -30.04 10.98
CA SER A 6 11.03 -29.55 12.34
C SER A 6 10.49 -28.11 12.35
N ASP A 7 9.46 -27.87 13.14
CA ASP A 7 9.05 -26.52 13.54
C ASP A 7 10.23 -25.89 14.30
N GLN A 8 11.07 -25.15 13.58
CA GLN A 8 12.04 -24.28 14.20
C GLN A 8 11.26 -23.07 14.71
N ASP A 9 11.13 -22.96 16.04
CA ASP A 9 10.69 -21.75 16.70
C ASP A 9 11.71 -20.64 16.37
N LEU A 10 11.48 -19.90 15.28
CA LEU A 10 12.30 -18.74 14.93
C LEU A 10 12.30 -17.79 16.11
N THR A 11 13.48 -17.47 16.60
CA THR A 11 13.61 -16.57 17.74
C THR A 11 13.24 -15.14 17.33
N ASN A 12 12.72 -14.35 18.27
CA ASN A 12 12.43 -12.92 18.03
C ASN A 12 13.66 -12.13 17.51
N VAL A 13 14.87 -12.63 17.74
CA VAL A 13 16.12 -12.06 17.24
C VAL A 13 16.29 -12.35 15.74
N GLU A 14 16.03 -13.57 15.30
CA GLU A 14 16.06 -13.94 13.88
C GLU A 14 15.00 -13.19 13.08
N ILE A 15 13.79 -13.06 13.63
CA ILE A 15 12.71 -12.28 13.00
C ILE A 15 13.12 -10.81 12.82
N ARG A 16 13.70 -10.18 13.86
CA ARG A 16 14.18 -8.79 13.77
C ARG A 16 15.31 -8.64 12.76
N ASN A 17 16.24 -9.59 12.73
CA ASN A 17 17.32 -9.58 11.76
C ASN A 17 16.80 -9.69 10.32
N TRP A 18 15.70 -10.41 10.08
CA TRP A 18 15.08 -10.45 8.76
C TRP A 18 14.45 -9.09 8.40
N LEU A 19 13.73 -8.47 9.34
CA LEU A 19 13.14 -7.14 9.13
C LEU A 19 14.18 -6.02 8.93
N GLU A 20 15.32 -6.07 9.61
CA GLU A 20 16.36 -5.04 9.49
C GLU A 20 17.20 -5.16 8.22
N ASN A 21 17.28 -6.36 7.64
CA ASN A 21 18.09 -6.64 6.44
C ASN A 21 17.26 -6.84 5.17
N ASP A 22 15.94 -6.67 5.23
CA ASP A 22 15.08 -6.74 4.06
C ASP A 22 15.24 -5.45 3.25
N GLU A 23 16.00 -5.51 2.15
CA GLU A 23 16.24 -4.37 1.26
C GLU A 23 14.95 -3.86 0.60
N ASP A 24 13.89 -4.68 0.54
CA ASP A 24 12.59 -4.24 0.04
C ASP A 24 11.84 -3.40 1.10
N LEU A 25 12.20 -3.47 2.39
CA LEU A 25 11.61 -2.63 3.44
C LEU A 25 12.13 -1.19 3.35
N LEU A 26 11.54 -0.40 2.43
CA LEU A 26 11.68 1.06 2.45
C LEU A 26 11.29 1.59 3.85
N PRO A 27 12.08 2.50 4.45
CA PRO A 27 11.72 3.14 5.69
C PRO A 27 10.31 3.70 5.58
N LEU A 28 9.44 3.37 6.54
CA LEU A 28 8.22 4.13 6.80
C LEU A 28 8.60 5.50 7.37
N GLU A 29 9.50 6.23 6.69
CA GLU A 29 9.63 7.65 6.95
C GLU A 29 8.32 8.29 6.51
N ASP A 30 7.74 9.07 7.41
CA ASP A 30 6.54 9.84 7.16
C ASP A 30 6.78 10.73 5.93
N LEU A 31 6.34 10.24 4.77
CA LEU A 31 6.24 11.00 3.54
C LEU A 31 5.27 12.16 3.80
N ASP A 32 5.83 13.29 4.24
CA ASP A 32 5.19 14.59 4.19
C ASP A 32 4.91 14.89 2.71
N VAL A 33 3.70 14.56 2.27
CA VAL A 33 3.22 14.92 0.93
C VAL A 33 3.01 16.43 0.95
N ALA A 34 4.02 17.17 0.50
CA ALA A 34 3.93 18.59 0.25
C ALA A 34 2.81 18.83 -0.78
N ASP A 35 1.74 19.48 -0.33
CA ASP A 35 0.62 19.94 -1.14
C ASP A 35 1.08 21.20 -1.91
N GLU A 36 1.79 21.02 -3.01
CA GLU A 36 2.14 22.12 -3.91
C GLU A 36 0.96 22.41 -4.84
N HIS A 37 0.04 23.26 -4.35
CA HIS A 37 -0.79 24.10 -5.18
C HIS A 37 0.11 25.01 -6.04
N HIS A 38 0.40 24.61 -7.27
CA HIS A 38 1.00 25.50 -8.26
C HIS A 38 -0.01 25.83 -9.36
N ASP A 39 -0.73 26.94 -9.17
CA ASP A 39 -1.36 27.66 -10.28
C ASP A 39 -0.24 28.12 -11.22
N SER A 40 -0.28 27.70 -12.48
CA SER A 40 0.41 28.40 -13.57
C SER A 40 -0.25 28.04 -14.89
N ASP A 41 -1.05 28.98 -15.40
CA ASP A 41 -1.52 29.02 -16.79
C ASP A 41 -0.33 28.87 -17.75
N ASN A 42 -0.32 27.80 -18.56
CA ASN A 42 0.34 27.82 -19.86
C ASN A 42 -0.30 26.79 -20.81
N GLU A 43 -0.79 27.28 -21.93
CA GLU A 43 -1.55 26.54 -22.94
C GLU A 43 -0.65 25.58 -23.73
N ASN A 44 -0.91 24.27 -23.63
CA ASN A 44 -0.44 23.25 -24.57
C ASN A 44 -1.37 22.01 -24.52
N PRO A 45 -1.45 21.19 -25.58
CA PRO A 45 -2.62 20.38 -25.88
C PRO A 45 -2.94 19.39 -24.75
N LYS A 46 -4.20 19.44 -24.29
CA LYS A 46 -4.79 18.67 -23.20
C LYS A 46 -4.47 17.18 -23.27
N LEU A 47 -3.31 16.80 -22.75
CA LEU A 47 -3.08 15.48 -22.20
C LEU A 47 -3.87 15.52 -20.88
N ASP A 48 -4.95 14.75 -20.80
CA ASP A 48 -5.86 14.66 -19.65
C ASP A 48 -5.08 14.07 -18.45
N THR A 49 -4.19 14.88 -17.87
CA THR A 49 -3.16 14.45 -16.90
C THR A 49 -3.67 14.34 -15.47
N ASN A 50 -4.95 14.61 -15.23
CA ASN A 50 -5.53 14.58 -13.89
C ASN A 50 -6.75 13.68 -13.81
N LYS A 51 -6.65 12.45 -14.32
CA LYS A 51 -7.58 11.40 -13.88
C LYS A 51 -7.22 11.00 -12.46
N THR A 52 -7.77 11.72 -11.49
CA THR A 52 -7.74 11.33 -10.08
C THR A 52 -8.54 10.04 -9.95
N VAL A 53 -7.84 8.91 -9.85
CA VAL A 53 -8.48 7.62 -9.60
C VAL A 53 -8.97 7.62 -8.15
N LYS A 54 -10.25 7.28 -7.94
CA LYS A 54 -10.79 7.15 -6.59
C LYS A 54 -10.06 6.01 -5.88
N ASN A 55 -9.82 6.14 -4.58
CA ASN A 55 -9.10 5.11 -3.83
C ASN A 55 -9.77 3.73 -3.96
N ASP A 56 -11.10 3.66 -3.87
CA ASP A 56 -11.86 2.42 -4.06
C ASP A 56 -11.63 1.78 -5.44
N GLU A 57 -11.43 2.59 -6.47
CA GLU A 57 -11.16 2.13 -7.83
C GLU A 57 -9.73 1.60 -7.94
N ALA A 58 -8.75 2.29 -7.35
CA ALA A 58 -7.38 1.81 -7.28
C ALA A 58 -7.26 0.47 -6.52
N VAL A 59 -7.95 0.34 -5.37
CA VAL A 59 -7.97 -0.91 -4.60
C VAL A 59 -8.60 -2.06 -5.39
N LYS A 60 -9.67 -1.80 -6.15
CA LYS A 60 -10.26 -2.80 -7.06
C LYS A 60 -9.28 -3.24 -8.14
N SER A 61 -8.57 -2.31 -8.77
CA SER A 61 -7.54 -2.62 -9.77
C SER A 61 -6.43 -3.50 -9.18
N PHE A 62 -5.93 -3.18 -7.98
CA PHE A 62 -4.93 -4.03 -7.30
C PHE A 62 -5.45 -5.43 -7.05
N ASN A 63 -6.69 -5.59 -6.57
CA ASN A 63 -7.30 -6.90 -6.37
C ASN A 63 -7.38 -7.72 -7.67
N THR A 64 -7.69 -7.06 -8.79
CA THR A 64 -7.71 -7.71 -10.11
C THR A 64 -6.30 -8.14 -10.54
N CYS A 65 -5.29 -7.29 -10.37
CA CYS A 65 -3.91 -7.60 -10.71
C CYS A 65 -3.34 -8.74 -9.86
N ILE A 66 -3.61 -8.75 -8.55
CA ILE A 66 -3.18 -9.81 -7.64
C ILE A 66 -3.78 -11.15 -8.05
N LYS A 67 -5.10 -11.21 -8.26
CA LYS A 67 -5.76 -12.45 -8.72
C LYS A 67 -5.21 -12.94 -10.06
N TRP A 68 -5.02 -12.03 -11.00
CA TRP A 68 -4.42 -12.40 -12.28
C TRP A 68 -3.00 -12.94 -12.09
N ALA A 69 -2.19 -12.33 -11.23
CA ALA A 69 -0.83 -12.79 -10.97
C ALA A 69 -0.81 -14.18 -10.29
N GLU A 70 -1.71 -14.43 -9.34
CA GLU A 70 -1.90 -15.74 -8.69
C GLU A 70 -2.34 -16.83 -9.69
N GLU A 71 -3.21 -16.49 -10.65
CA GLU A 71 -3.70 -17.43 -11.67
C GLU A 71 -2.66 -17.74 -12.77
N ASN A 72 -1.66 -16.86 -12.96
CA ASN A 72 -0.67 -16.97 -14.04
C ASN A 72 0.71 -17.41 -13.55
N ASP A 73 0.82 -17.95 -12.34
CA ASP A 73 2.06 -18.46 -11.73
C ASP A 73 3.20 -17.42 -11.77
N ILE A 74 2.83 -16.15 -11.56
CA ILE A 74 3.80 -15.06 -11.41
C ILE A 74 4.59 -15.27 -10.13
N SER A 75 5.85 -14.80 -10.12
CA SER A 75 6.73 -14.88 -8.95
C SER A 75 6.02 -14.37 -7.69
N LEU A 76 6.14 -15.12 -6.60
CA LEU A 76 5.60 -14.71 -5.30
C LEU A 76 6.11 -13.32 -4.89
N HIS A 77 7.34 -12.98 -5.25
CA HIS A 77 7.93 -11.66 -5.01
C HIS A 77 7.09 -10.54 -5.65
N ASP A 78 6.71 -10.68 -6.93
CA ASP A 78 5.91 -9.68 -7.63
C ASP A 78 4.48 -9.58 -7.06
N VAL A 79 3.91 -10.71 -6.63
CA VAL A 79 2.61 -10.73 -5.95
C VAL A 79 2.67 -9.95 -4.62
N LEU A 80 3.73 -10.14 -3.83
CA LEU A 80 3.96 -9.43 -2.58
C LEU A 80 4.14 -7.92 -2.81
N VAL A 81 4.85 -7.53 -3.87
CA VAL A 81 4.98 -6.12 -4.26
C VAL A 81 3.62 -5.50 -4.56
N LEU A 82 2.74 -6.21 -5.31
CA LEU A 82 1.38 -5.74 -5.60
C LEU A 82 0.53 -5.59 -4.34
N GLN A 83 0.61 -6.54 -3.41
CA GLN A 83 -0.09 -6.48 -2.12
C GLN A 83 0.39 -5.28 -1.29
N ARG A 84 1.70 -5.04 -1.24
CA ARG A 84 2.26 -3.92 -0.47
C ARG A 84 1.89 -2.55 -1.06
N LEU A 85 1.82 -2.44 -2.38
CA LEU A 85 1.32 -1.24 -3.05
C LEU A 85 -0.16 -1.00 -2.75
N GLN A 86 -0.97 -2.07 -2.71
CA GLN A 86 -2.37 -1.99 -2.30
C GLN A 86 -2.52 -1.50 -0.85
N GLU A 87 -1.74 -2.06 0.08
CA GLU A 87 -1.74 -1.65 1.49
C GLU A 87 -1.37 -0.17 1.65
N THR A 88 -0.33 0.27 0.93
CA THR A 88 0.10 1.67 0.94
C THR A 88 -1.02 2.59 0.45
N ALA A 89 -1.71 2.22 -0.63
CA ALA A 89 -2.84 2.98 -1.16
C ALA A 89 -4.02 3.05 -0.16
N CYS A 90 -4.30 1.96 0.57
CA CYS A 90 -5.32 1.93 1.62
C CYS A 90 -4.96 2.85 2.79
N ILE A 91 -3.71 2.78 3.28
CA ILE A 91 -3.22 3.61 4.40
C ILE A 91 -3.29 5.10 4.03
N MET A 92 -2.86 5.46 2.82
CA MET A 92 -2.95 6.85 2.34
C MET A 92 -4.38 7.38 2.33
N ASN A 93 -5.38 6.53 2.03
CA ASN A 93 -6.78 6.93 2.10
C ASN A 93 -7.27 7.07 3.53
N MET A 94 -6.89 6.14 4.42
CA MET A 94 -7.25 6.21 5.83
C MET A 94 -6.68 7.46 6.51
N LYS A 95 -5.45 7.87 6.18
CA LYS A 95 -4.85 9.13 6.68
C LYS A 95 -5.67 10.38 6.27
N LYS A 96 -6.42 10.32 5.17
CA LYS A 96 -7.30 11.42 4.71
C LYS A 96 -8.63 11.45 5.47
N ILE A 97 -9.07 10.33 6.04
CA ILE A 97 -10.33 10.24 6.78
C ILE A 97 -10.11 10.81 8.19
N LYS A 98 -10.65 12.01 8.44
CA LYS A 98 -10.63 12.60 9.79
C LYS A 98 -11.56 11.80 10.71
N GLN A 99 -11.01 11.23 11.77
CA GLN A 99 -11.81 10.58 12.82
C GLN A 99 -12.76 11.59 13.45
N THR A 100 -14.06 11.34 13.38
CA THR A 100 -15.06 12.16 14.05
C THR A 100 -15.11 11.82 15.53
N ARG A 101 -15.18 12.85 16.39
CA ARG A 101 -15.38 12.64 17.83
C ARG A 101 -16.79 12.13 18.08
N ILE A 102 -16.95 11.21 19.03
CA ILE A 102 -18.26 10.67 19.40
C ILE A 102 -19.24 11.78 19.84
N THR A 103 -18.72 12.86 20.43
CA THR A 103 -19.49 14.05 20.81
C THR A 103 -20.19 14.72 19.63
N ASN A 104 -19.65 14.59 18.41
CA ASN A 104 -20.26 15.17 17.21
C ASN A 104 -21.59 14.51 16.84
N TYR A 105 -21.86 13.29 17.34
CA TYR A 105 -23.13 12.59 17.13
C TYR A 105 -24.20 12.93 18.18
N PHE A 106 -23.82 13.63 19.26
CA PHE A 106 -24.72 14.01 20.36
C PHE A 106 -25.04 15.51 20.38
N THR A 107 -24.34 16.33 19.60
CA THR A 107 -24.73 17.72 19.34
C THR A 107 -25.89 17.75 18.36
N LYS A 108 -27.01 18.29 18.83
CA LYS A 108 -28.28 18.43 18.13
C LYS A 108 -28.36 19.78 17.42
#